data_AF-A0A7Z9WVA6-F1
#
_entry.id   AF-A0A7Z9WVA6-F1
#
_cell.length_a   1.000
_cell.length_b   1.000
_cell.length_c   1.000
_cell.angle_alpha   90.00
_cell.angle_beta   90.00
_cell.angle_gamma   90.00
#
_symmetry.space_group_name_H-M   'P 1'
#
loop_
_entity.id
_entity.type
_entity.pdbx_description
1 polymer ?
#
loop_
_entity_poly.entity_id
_entity_poly.type
_entity_poly.pdbx_seq_one_letter_code
_entity_poly.pdbx_strand_id
1 'polypeptide(L)' 'MKNKSKAQLFFSKEEQKRICDVVHNAELKTSGELVPMIVSESHSYPMAPVRGGALVALITSLLLTAPIGEMFWL' A
#
# COMPACT_ATOMS: atom_id res chain seq x y z
N MET A 1 15.66 22.71 22.97
CA MET A 1 15.31 21.28 23.10
C MET A 1 15.30 20.68 21.70
N LYS A 2 16.01 19.56 21.44
CA LYS A 2 15.94 18.86 20.14
C LYS A 2 14.55 18.24 19.98
N ASN A 3 13.86 18.52 18.87
CA ASN A 3 12.61 17.83 18.54
C ASN A 3 12.89 16.35 18.30
N LYS A 4 12.02 15.48 18.84
CA LYS A 4 12.10 14.03 18.61
C LYS A 4 11.72 13.70 17.16
N SER A 5 12.42 12.76 16.54
CA SER A 5 12.04 12.24 15.23
C SER A 5 10.78 11.36 15.31
N LYS A 6 10.09 11.12 14.20
CA LYS A 6 8.93 10.20 14.16
C LYS A 6 9.31 8.81 14.70
N ALA A 7 10.48 8.29 14.34
CA ALA A 7 10.97 7.02 14.87
C ALA A 7 11.11 7.03 16.40
N GLN A 8 11.57 8.14 16.98
CA GLN A 8 11.70 8.30 18.43
C GLN A 8 10.36 8.48 19.17
N LEU A 9 9.29 8.81 18.44
CA LEU A 9 7.94 8.91 18.98
C LEU A 9 7.19 7.58 18.90
N PHE A 10 7.40 6.82 17.83
CA PHE A 10 6.66 5.58 17.56
C PHE A 10 7.33 4.32 18.11
N PHE A 11 8.66 4.31 18.29
CA PHE A 11 9.40 3.13 18.70
C PHE A 11 10.23 3.38 19.97
N SER A 12 10.32 2.35 20.82
CA SER A 12 11.29 2.30 21.91
C SER A 12 12.72 2.29 21.37
N LYS A 13 13.71 2.47 22.25
CA LYS A 13 15.12 2.39 21.83
C LYS A 13 15.50 0.98 21.39
N GLU A 14 14.95 -0.02 22.05
CA GLU A 14 15.16 -1.44 21.74
C GLU A 14 14.56 -1.78 20.38
N GLU A 15 13.36 -1.26 20.09
CA GLU A 15 12.70 -1.40 18.79
C GLU A 15 13.49 -0.72 17.66
N GLN A 16 13.95 0.51 17.88
CA GLN A 16 14.80 1.20 16.92
C GLN A 16 16.07 0.40 16.63
N LYS A 17 16.71 -0.16 17.67
CA LYS A 17 17.89 -1.02 17.49
C LYS A 17 17.56 -2.26 16.67
N ARG A 18 16.46 -2.96 16.98
CA ARG A 18 16.04 -4.15 16.21
C ARG A 18 15.80 -3.82 14.73
N ILE A 19 15.17 -2.69 14.44
CA ILE A 19 14.95 -2.23 13.07
C ILE A 19 16.30 -2.00 12.37
N CYS A 20 17.23 -1.27 13.00
CA CYS A 20 18.56 -1.03 12.45
C CYS A 20 19.32 -2.34 12.17
N ASP A 21 19.30 -3.29 13.12
CA ASP A 21 19.97 -4.57 12.97
C ASP A 21 19.39 -5.37 11.79
N VAL A 22 18.07 -5.37 11.61
CA VAL A 22 17.41 -6.07 10.51
C VAL A 22 17.70 -5.41 9.16
N VAL A 23 17.63 -4.08 9.10
CA VAL A 23 17.95 -3.30 7.90
C VAL A 23 19.38 -3.58 7.46
N HIS A 24 20.34 -3.52 8.38
CA HIS A 24 21.74 -3.80 8.08
C HIS A 24 21.94 -5.22 7.53
N ASN A 25 21.31 -6.23 8.15
CA ASN A 25 21.38 -7.61 7.67
C ASN A 25 20.77 -7.80 6.27
N ALA A 26 19.76 -7.00 5.93
CA ALA A 26 19.17 -7.01 4.60
C ALA A 26 20.08 -6.32 3.57
N GLU A 27 20.71 -5.20 3.93
CA GLU A 27 21.68 -4.49 3.08
C GLU A 27 22.89 -5.35 2.73
N LEU A 28 23.36 -6.21 3.65
CA LEU A 28 24.44 -7.17 3.35
C LEU A 28 24.11 -8.14 2.20
N LYS A 29 22.82 -8.26 1.84
CA LYS A 29 22.33 -9.13 0.76
C LYS A 29 21.87 -8.34 -0.47
N THR A 30 22.01 -7.02 -0.47
CA THR A 30 21.62 -6.15 -1.57
C THR A 30 22.78 -5.23 -1.95
N SER A 31 22.73 -4.62 -3.14
CA SER A 31 23.74 -3.65 -3.56
C SER A 31 23.37 -2.21 -3.19
N GLY A 32 22.31 -2.01 -2.39
CA GLY A 32 21.72 -0.69 -2.12
C GLY A 32 21.49 -0.42 -0.64
N GLU A 33 21.39 0.86 -0.30
CA GLU A 33 21.04 1.34 1.03
C GLU A 33 19.52 1.23 1.26
N LEU A 34 19.14 0.76 2.44
CA LEU A 34 17.76 0.62 2.86
C LEU A 34 17.45 1.67 3.93
N VAL A 35 16.66 2.68 3.56
CA VAL A 35 16.28 3.78 4.47
C VAL A 35 14.83 3.59 4.94
N PRO A 36 14.59 3.11 6.18
CA PRO A 36 13.23 2.97 6.70
C PRO A 36 12.61 4.34 6.99
N MET A 37 11.35 4.52 6.58
CA MET A 37 10.59 5.76 6.79
C MET A 37 9.26 5.48 7.50
N ILE A 38 8.86 6.40 8.37
CA ILE A 38 7.52 6.39 9.00
C ILE A 38 6.68 7.47 8.34
N VAL A 39 5.72 7.03 7.52
CA VAL A 39 4.80 7.88 6.76
C VAL A 39 3.36 7.58 7.18
N SER A 40 2.49 8.59 7.09
CA SER A 40 1.07 8.46 7.45
C SER A 40 0.26 7.74 6.36
N GLU A 41 0.70 7.84 5.12
CA GLU A 41 0.08 7.22 3.95
C GLU A 41 1.20 6.84 2.97
N SER A 42 1.07 5.69 2.31
CA SER A 42 2.06 5.21 1.35
C SER A 42 2.14 6.09 0.11
N HIS A 43 1.00 6.40 -0.50
CA HIS A 43 0.83 7.31 -1.65
C HIS A 43 -0.67 7.51 -1.90
N SER A 44 -1.08 8.69 -2.36
CA SER A 44 -2.41 8.86 -2.95
C SER A 44 -2.37 8.19 -4.33
N TYR A 45 -2.94 7.00 -4.50
CA TYR A 45 -2.95 6.30 -5.79
C TYR A 45 -4.20 6.69 -6.60
N PRO A 46 -4.25 7.83 -7.31
CA PRO A 46 -5.49 8.35 -7.90
C PRO A 46 -6.10 7.42 -8.95
N MET A 47 -5.29 6.60 -9.60
CA MET A 47 -5.74 5.64 -10.62
C MET A 47 -6.23 4.32 -10.04
N ALA A 48 -5.97 4.02 -8.77
CA ALA A 48 -6.41 2.78 -8.16
C ALA A 48 -7.95 2.65 -8.12
N PRO A 49 -8.72 3.69 -7.72
CA PRO A 49 -10.18 3.65 -7.80
C PRO A 49 -10.70 3.46 -9.23
N VAL A 50 -10.05 4.08 -10.23
CA VAL A 50 -10.45 3.97 -11.64
C VAL A 50 -10.28 2.53 -12.13
N ARG A 51 -9.12 1.92 -11.87
CA ARG A 51 -8.83 0.53 -12.26
C ARG A 51 -9.72 -0.46 -11.52
N GLY A 52 -9.92 -0.27 -10.22
CA GLY A 52 -10.83 -1.08 -9.41
C GLY A 52 -12.27 -0.98 -9.91
N GLY A 53 -12.74 0.24 -10.18
CA GLY A 53 -14.06 0.50 -10.74
C GLY A 53 -14.26 -0.15 -12.10
N ALA A 54 -13.28 -0.06 -13.00
CA ALA A 54 -13.35 -0.73 -14.30
C ALA A 54 -13.43 -2.26 -14.18
N LEU A 55 -12.68 -2.86 -13.26
CA LEU A 55 -12.72 -4.30 -13.00
C LEU A 55 -14.10 -4.73 -12.46
N VAL A 56 -14.62 -4.00 -11.47
CA VAL A 56 -15.95 -4.26 -10.89
C VAL A 56 -17.04 -4.07 -11.95
N ALA A 57 -16.96 -3.02 -12.77
CA ALA A 57 -17.89 -2.75 -13.86
C ALA A 57 -17.89 -3.87 -14.91
N LEU A 58 -16.72 -4.41 -15.28
CA LEU A 58 -16.62 -5.53 -16.22
C LEU A 58 -17.33 -6.77 -15.68
N ILE A 59 -17.03 -7.17 -14.44
CA ILE A 59 -17.61 -8.36 -13.81
C ILE A 59 -19.13 -8.22 -13.69
N THR A 60 -19.59 -7.06 -13.20
CA THR A 60 -21.03 -6.80 -13.04
C THR A 60 -21.74 -6.74 -14.39
N SER A 61 -21.13 -6.16 -15.42
CA SER A 61 -21.71 -6.13 -16.77
C SER A 61 -21.91 -7.54 -17.33
N LEU A 62 -20.92 -8.41 -17.19
CA LEU A 62 -21.03 -9.82 -17.62
C LEU A 62 -22.16 -10.56 -16.91
N LEU A 63 -22.29 -10.40 -15.60
CA LEU A 63 -23.34 -11.06 -14.81
C LEU A 63 -24.74 -10.51 -15.11
N LEU A 64 -24.85 -9.21 -15.34
CA LEU A 64 -26.13 -8.53 -15.53
C LEU A 64 -26.59 -8.49 -16.99
N THR A 65 -25.72 -8.82 -17.95
CA THR A 65 -26.07 -8.76 -19.39
C THR A 65 -27.31 -9.60 -19.72
N ALA A 66 -27.37 -10.86 -19.25
CA ALA A 66 -28.49 -11.76 -19.53
C ALA A 66 -29.83 -11.27 -18.93
N PRO A 67 -29.97 -10.99 -17.61
CA PRO A 67 -31.24 -10.53 -17.06
C PRO A 67 -31.65 -9.15 -17.58
N ILE A 68 -30.69 -8.27 -17.88
CA ILE A 68 -30.99 -6.96 -18.50
C ILE A 68 -31.46 -7.16 -19.95
N GLY A 69 -30.84 -8.05 -20.72
CA GLY A 69 -31.26 -8.40 -22.07
C GLY A 69 -32.71 -8.89 -22.13
N GLU A 70 -33.07 -9.84 -21.26
CA GLU A 70 -34.44 -10.35 -21.14
C GLU A 70 -35.45 -9.23 -20.83
N MET A 71 -35.09 -8.29 -19.95
CA MET A 71 -35.93 -7.14 -19.62
C MET A 71 -36.18 -6.21 -20.84
N PHE A 72 -35.24 -6.14 -21.78
CA PHE A 72 -35.35 -5.36 -23.01
C PHE A 72 -35.88 -6.15 -24.21
N TRP A 73 -36.35 -7.39 -24.03
CA TRP A 73 -36.79 -8.27 -25.14
C TRP A 73 -35.68 -8.53 -26.18
N LEU A 74 -34.42 -8.55 -25.74
CA LEU A 74 -33.26 -8.99 -26.52
C LEU A 74 -32.97 -10.47 -26.31
#